data_AF-A0ABD5SGV4-F1
#
_entry.id   AF-A0ABD5SGV4-F1
#
_cell.length_a   1.000
_cell.length_b   1.000
_cell.length_c   1.000
_cell.angle_alpha   90.00
_cell.angle_beta   90.00
_cell.angle_gamma   90.00
#
_symmetry.space_group_name_H-M   'P 1'
#
loop_
_entity.id
_entity.type
_entity.pdbx_description
1 polymer ?
#
loop_
_entity_poly.entity_id
_entity_poly.type
_entity_poly.pdbx_seq_one_letter_code
_entity_poly.pdbx_strand_id
1 'polypeptide(L)'
;MAHTDAPVSMTPPDHMRRNRLWERYILRGEPRDEVVPDLAAEFDVDEETIETDIATVADWLTELDLIREESGIALVAELRANRQHLHQLADRARDEDDLTKERKIREEINRSITIERQLHDASLKTTPATSELDHLLKDLD
;
A
#
# COMPACT_ATOMS: atom_id res chain seq x y z
N MET A 1 -15.47 -16.23 26.81
CA MET A 1 -15.77 -14.85 26.39
C MET A 1 -15.01 -14.63 25.11
N ALA A 2 -15.70 -14.63 23.96
CA ALA A 2 -15.09 -14.35 22.67
C ALA A 2 -15.24 -12.84 22.43
N HIS A 3 -14.12 -12.11 22.43
CA HIS A 3 -14.09 -10.76 21.90
C HIS A 3 -14.12 -10.86 20.39
N THR A 4 -15.30 -10.63 19.82
CA THR A 4 -15.44 -10.36 18.40
C THR A 4 -15.02 -8.91 18.21
N ASP A 5 -13.75 -8.68 17.88
CA ASP A 5 -13.33 -7.41 17.30
C ASP A 5 -14.01 -7.30 15.93
N ALA A 6 -15.10 -6.54 15.91
CA ALA A 6 -15.71 -6.14 14.66
C ALA A 6 -14.71 -5.26 13.91
N PRO A 7 -14.59 -5.40 12.57
CA PRO A 7 -13.74 -4.50 11.79
C PRO A 7 -14.24 -3.07 12.00
N VAL A 8 -13.32 -2.18 12.40
CA VAL A 8 -13.60 -0.77 12.61
C VAL A 8 -13.97 -0.18 11.25
N SER A 9 -15.26 -0.08 10.95
CA SER A 9 -15.72 0.55 9.71
C SER A 9 -15.18 1.97 9.61
N MET A 10 -14.26 2.19 8.67
CA MET A 10 -13.62 3.47 8.43
C MET A 10 -14.63 4.47 7.86
N THR A 11 -14.75 5.65 8.47
CA THR A 11 -15.69 6.67 7.97
C THR A 11 -15.14 7.30 6.68
N PRO A 12 -16.00 7.84 5.78
CA PRO A 12 -15.55 8.41 4.50
C PRO A 12 -14.44 9.48 4.62
N PRO A 13 -14.44 10.38 5.63
CA PRO A 13 -13.33 11.32 5.86
C PRO A 13 -12.01 10.64 6.23
N ASP A 14 -12.04 9.57 7.03
CA ASP A 14 -10.84 8.83 7.45
C ASP A 14 -10.18 8.13 6.26
N HIS A 15 -10.98 7.55 5.36
CA HIS A 15 -10.49 6.90 4.15
C HIS A 15 -9.72 7.87 3.24
N MET A 16 -10.29 9.05 2.98
CA MET A 16 -9.65 10.05 2.12
C MET A 16 -8.34 10.56 2.74
N ARG A 17 -8.34 10.81 4.05
CA ARG A 17 -7.15 11.24 4.81
C ARG A 17 -6.04 10.19 4.74
N ARG A 18 -6.35 8.94 5.04
CA ARG A 18 -5.38 7.84 5.02
C ARG A 18 -4.84 7.54 3.61
N ASN A 19 -5.68 7.64 2.58
CA ASN A 19 -5.22 7.52 1.19
C ASN A 19 -4.28 8.68 0.80
N ARG A 20 -4.57 9.92 1.24
CA ARG A 20 -3.70 11.07 0.99
C ARG A 20 -2.39 11.00 1.75
N LEU A 21 -2.44 10.56 3.01
CA LEU A 21 -1.27 10.24 3.82
C LEU A 21 -0.40 9.18 3.14
N TRP A 22 -1.01 8.09 2.71
CA TRP A 22 -0.32 7.03 1.98
C TRP A 22 0.34 7.56 0.70
N GLU A 23 -0.34 8.41 -0.08
CA GLU A 23 0.24 8.99 -1.29
C GLU A 23 1.44 9.90 -1.00
N ARG A 24 1.33 10.84 -0.05
CA ARG A 24 2.41 11.81 0.20
C ARG A 24 3.57 11.18 0.98
N TYR A 25 3.28 10.50 2.07
CA TYR A 25 4.29 9.98 2.97
C TYR A 25 4.89 8.66 2.49
N ILE A 26 4.06 7.71 2.04
CA ILE A 26 4.51 6.35 1.68
C ILE A 26 4.93 6.28 0.21
N LEU A 27 4.13 6.78 -0.74
CA LEU A 27 4.47 6.70 -2.17
C LEU A 27 5.53 7.72 -2.60
N ARG A 28 5.33 9.00 -2.26
CA ARG A 28 6.22 10.08 -2.70
C ARG A 28 7.43 10.27 -1.80
N GLY A 29 7.41 9.69 -0.60
CA GLY A 29 8.51 9.78 0.37
C GLY A 29 8.72 11.21 0.87
N GLU A 30 7.67 12.03 0.89
CA GLU A 30 7.72 13.39 1.43
C GLU A 30 8.04 13.32 2.94
N PRO A 31 8.81 14.27 3.47
CA PRO A 31 9.31 14.19 4.84
C PRO A 31 8.17 14.43 5.86
N ARG A 32 8.25 13.72 6.99
CA ARG A 32 7.17 13.65 7.99
C ARG A 32 6.77 15.02 8.54
N ASP A 33 7.75 15.87 8.78
CA ASP A 33 7.60 17.24 9.29
C ASP A 33 6.91 18.19 8.30
N GLU A 34 6.83 17.84 7.02
CA GLU A 34 6.02 18.55 6.03
C GLU A 34 4.63 17.92 5.91
N VAL A 35 4.54 16.58 5.85
CA VAL A 35 3.28 15.89 5.56
C VAL A 35 2.28 15.94 6.71
N VAL A 36 2.74 15.79 7.96
CA VAL A 36 1.87 15.75 9.15
C VAL A 36 1.09 17.05 9.35
N PRO A 37 1.72 18.24 9.43
CA PRO A 37 0.99 19.49 9.63
C PRO A 37 0.11 19.85 8.43
N ASP A 38 0.55 19.55 7.20
CA ASP A 38 -0.24 19.81 6.00
C ASP A 38 -1.54 19.00 5.97
N LEU A 39 -1.47 17.70 6.30
CA LEU A 39 -2.65 16.84 6.29
C LEU A 39 -3.56 17.10 7.49
N ALA A 40 -3.00 17.44 8.65
CA ALA A 40 -3.77 17.89 9.80
C ALA A 40 -4.62 19.12 9.44
N ALA A 41 -4.02 20.10 8.78
CA ALA A 41 -4.73 21.28 8.30
C ALA A 41 -5.72 20.98 7.15
N GLU A 42 -5.36 20.12 6.19
CA GLU A 42 -6.21 19.75 5.05
C GLU A 42 -7.51 19.07 5.51
N PHE A 43 -7.43 18.21 6.53
CA PHE A 43 -8.56 17.41 7.01
C PHE A 43 -9.19 17.92 8.31
N ASP A 44 -8.74 19.07 8.83
CA ASP A 44 -9.22 19.70 10.08
C ASP A 44 -9.16 18.73 11.28
N VAL A 45 -8.00 18.08 11.46
CA VAL A 45 -7.71 17.14 12.56
C VAL A 45 -6.42 17.51 13.28
N ASP A 46 -6.24 17.02 14.50
CA ASP A 46 -4.98 17.19 15.22
C ASP A 46 -3.85 16.39 14.56
N GLU A 47 -2.63 16.92 14.60
CA GLU A 47 -1.43 16.23 14.12
C GLU A 47 -1.27 14.84 14.76
N GLU A 48 -1.67 14.68 16.02
CA GLU A 48 -1.68 13.39 16.73
C GLU A 48 -2.55 12.33 16.03
N THR A 49 -3.61 12.75 15.33
CA THR A 49 -4.46 11.85 14.55
C THR A 49 -3.72 11.32 13.33
N ILE A 50 -2.99 12.20 12.62
CA ILE A 50 -2.16 11.80 11.47
C ILE A 50 -1.02 10.89 11.94
N GLU A 51 -0.42 11.21 13.09
CA GLU A 51 0.63 10.40 13.69
C GLU A 51 0.15 9.00 14.09
N THR A 52 -1.07 8.92 14.62
CA THR A 52 -1.74 7.65 14.90
C THR A 52 -2.03 6.88 13.61
N ASP A 53 -2.47 7.56 12.56
CA ASP A 53 -2.67 6.95 11.24
C ASP A 53 -1.34 6.41 10.68
N ILE A 54 -0.22 7.13 10.81
CA ILE A 54 1.12 6.65 10.43
C ILE A 54 1.49 5.40 11.24
N ALA A 55 1.30 5.42 12.56
CA ALA A 55 1.65 4.31 13.45
C ALA A 55 0.82 3.04 13.18
N THR A 56 -0.42 3.21 12.72
CA THR A 56 -1.38 2.13 12.43
C THR A 56 -1.52 1.83 10.94
N VAL A 57 -0.59 2.32 10.10
CA VAL A 57 -0.57 2.12 8.64
C VAL A 57 -0.87 0.68 8.23
N ALA A 58 -0.27 -0.28 8.92
CA ALA A 58 -0.43 -1.70 8.61
C ALA A 58 -1.87 -2.20 8.81
N ASP A 59 -2.59 -1.61 9.76
CA ASP A 59 -3.93 -2.05 10.17
C ASP A 59 -4.99 -1.60 9.17
N TRP A 60 -4.86 -0.39 8.62
CA TRP A 60 -5.81 0.16 7.65
C TRP A 60 -5.41 0.02 6.18
N LEU A 61 -4.17 -0.40 5.88
CA LEU A 61 -3.75 -0.64 4.49
C LEU A 61 -4.64 -1.66 3.78
N THR A 62 -4.99 -2.74 4.48
CA THR A 62 -5.86 -3.81 3.98
C THR A 62 -7.27 -3.32 3.61
N GLU A 63 -7.74 -2.26 4.27
CA GLU A 63 -9.06 -1.68 3.96
C GLU A 63 -9.02 -0.76 2.74
N LEU A 64 -7.87 -0.12 2.46
CA LEU A 64 -7.66 0.64 1.22
C LEU A 64 -7.59 -0.28 -0.01
N ASP A 65 -7.04 -1.49 0.16
CA ASP A 65 -6.90 -2.50 -0.92
C ASP A 65 -8.27 -3.04 -1.36
N LEU A 66 -9.18 -3.30 -0.42
CA LEU A 66 -10.57 -3.74 -0.68
C LEU A 66 -11.39 -2.76 -1.53
N ILE A 67 -11.11 -1.45 -1.44
CA ILE A 67 -11.81 -0.43 -2.22
C ILE A 67 -11.16 -0.24 -3.61
N ARG A 68 -9.92 -0.71 -3.79
CA ARG A 68 -9.12 -0.55 -5.02
C ARG A 68 -9.15 -1.75 -5.97
N GLU A 69 -9.85 -2.84 -5.62
CA GLU A 69 -9.99 -4.07 -6.42
C GLU A 69 -10.47 -3.87 -7.87
N GLU A 70 -10.94 -2.68 -8.28
CA GLU A 70 -11.20 -2.38 -9.69
C GLU A 70 -9.95 -2.19 -10.57
N SER A 71 -8.73 -2.13 -10.01
CA SER A 71 -7.52 -2.00 -10.83
C SER A 71 -6.31 -2.73 -10.22
N GLY A 72 -5.98 -3.93 -10.70
CA GLY A 72 -4.81 -4.73 -10.28
C GLY A 72 -3.42 -4.05 -10.40
N ILE A 73 -3.38 -2.79 -10.85
CA ILE A 73 -2.22 -1.90 -10.83
C ILE A 73 -1.93 -1.38 -9.41
N ALA A 74 -2.94 -1.31 -8.53
CA ALA A 74 -2.82 -0.82 -7.16
C ALA A 74 -1.91 -1.70 -6.27
N LEU A 75 -2.10 -3.02 -6.30
CA LEU A 75 -1.35 -3.97 -5.47
C LEU A 75 0.16 -3.99 -5.76
N VAL A 76 0.55 -3.84 -7.03
CA VAL A 76 1.97 -3.77 -7.42
C VAL A 76 2.61 -2.45 -6.96
N ALA A 77 1.86 -1.34 -7.06
CA ALA A 77 2.31 -0.06 -6.54
C ALA A 77 2.46 -0.09 -5.01
N GLU A 78 1.52 -0.72 -4.31
CA GLU A 78 1.54 -0.92 -2.87
C GLU A 78 2.69 -1.83 -2.42
N LEU A 79 2.93 -2.95 -3.09
CA LEU A 79 4.08 -3.84 -2.82
C LEU A 79 5.42 -3.11 -3.03
N ARG A 80 5.51 -2.23 -4.03
CA ARG A 80 6.70 -1.42 -4.27
C ARG A 80 6.91 -0.36 -3.18
N ALA A 81 5.84 0.32 -2.78
CA ALA A 81 5.92 1.34 -1.76
C ALA A 81 6.23 0.75 -0.37
N ASN A 82 5.59 -0.36 -0.01
CA ASN A 82 5.86 -1.10 1.21
C ASN A 82 7.31 -1.58 1.25
N ARG A 83 7.83 -2.09 0.13
CA ARG A 83 9.25 -2.47 0.04
C ARG A 83 10.19 -1.27 0.21
N GLN A 84 9.87 -0.11 -0.36
CA GLN A 84 10.67 1.09 -0.16
C GLN A 84 10.70 1.52 1.31
N HIS A 85 9.56 1.44 1.99
CA HIS A 85 9.49 1.68 3.44
C HIS A 85 10.31 0.66 4.24
N LEU A 86 10.22 -0.63 3.91
CA LEU A 86 11.02 -1.67 4.55
C LEU A 86 12.53 -1.45 4.33
N HIS A 87 12.96 -0.95 3.17
CA HIS A 87 14.36 -0.58 2.96
C HIS A 87 14.80 0.52 3.93
N GLN A 88 14.00 1.57 4.09
CA GLN A 88 14.30 2.65 5.05
C GLN A 88 14.36 2.15 6.50
N LEU A 89 13.46 1.24 6.88
CA LEU A 89 13.47 0.63 8.21
C LEU A 89 14.68 -0.29 8.44
N ALA A 90 15.12 -1.01 7.40
CA ALA A 90 16.32 -1.83 7.47
C ALA A 90 17.58 -0.97 7.65
N ASP A 91 17.68 0.14 6.91
CA ASP A 91 18.80 1.07 7.02
C ASP A 91 18.81 1.75 8.40
N ARG A 92 17.65 2.16 8.92
CA ARG A 92 17.55 2.67 10.30
C ARG A 92 17.95 1.64 11.35
N ALA A 93 17.48 0.39 11.23
CA ALA A 93 17.86 -0.67 12.15
C ALA A 93 19.38 -0.96 12.12
N ARG A 94 20.01 -0.81 10.95
CA ARG A 94 21.45 -0.90 10.79
C ARG A 94 22.19 0.24 11.49
N ASP A 95 21.71 1.47 11.33
CA ASP A 95 22.28 2.65 12.00
C ASP A 95 22.13 2.56 13.53
N GLU A 96 21.08 1.90 14.02
CA GLU A 96 20.82 1.59 15.43
C GLU A 96 21.60 0.36 15.95
N ASP A 97 22.41 -0.30 15.10
CA ASP A 97 23.15 -1.55 15.37
C ASP A 97 22.24 -2.73 15.80
N ASP A 98 20.93 -2.66 15.50
CA ASP A 98 19.96 -3.73 15.69
C ASP A 98 19.94 -4.68 14.48
N LEU A 99 21.00 -5.49 14.39
CA LEU A 99 21.21 -6.45 13.29
C LEU A 99 20.11 -7.53 13.21
N THR A 100 19.43 -7.82 14.33
CA THR A 100 18.33 -8.81 14.35
C THR A 100 17.10 -8.25 13.65
N LYS A 101 16.76 -7.00 13.94
CA LYS A 101 15.67 -6.27 13.30
C LYS A 101 15.97 -6.01 11.83
N GLU A 102 17.19 -5.57 11.50
CA GLU A 102 17.64 -5.41 10.11
C GLU A 102 17.43 -6.70 9.30
N ARG A 103 17.91 -7.83 9.82
CA ARG A 103 17.80 -9.13 9.13
C ARG A 103 16.35 -9.52 8.86
N LYS A 104 15.47 -9.40 9.85
CA LYS A 104 14.04 -9.72 9.70
C LYS A 104 13.38 -8.87 8.63
N ILE A 105 13.69 -7.57 8.61
CA ILE A 105 13.16 -6.64 7.61
C ILE A 105 13.66 -7.01 6.21
N ARG A 106 14.95 -7.35 6.05
CA ARG A 106 15.51 -7.83 4.78
C ARG A 106 14.87 -9.14 4.29
N GLU A 107 14.53 -10.06 5.18
CA GLU A 107 13.81 -11.29 4.85
C GLU A 107 12.38 -10.99 4.34
N GLU A 108 11.71 -9.99 4.91
CA GLU A 108 10.39 -9.52 4.47
C GLU A 108 10.45 -8.86 3.09
N ILE A 109 11.47 -8.05 2.81
CA ILE A 109 11.73 -7.47 1.48
C ILE A 109 11.83 -8.56 0.42
N ASN A 110 12.60 -9.62 0.68
CA ASN A 110 12.77 -10.73 -0.25
C ASN A 110 11.46 -11.50 -0.50
N ARG A 111 10.63 -11.66 0.53
CA ARG A 111 9.29 -12.24 0.39
C ARG A 111 8.38 -11.37 -0.49
N SER A 112 8.36 -10.06 -0.27
CA SER A 112 7.61 -9.10 -1.11
C SER A 112 8.05 -9.13 -2.58
N ILE A 113 9.35 -9.22 -2.87
CA ILE A 113 9.86 -9.35 -4.26
C ILE A 113 9.37 -10.66 -4.91
N THR A 114 9.34 -11.75 -4.15
CA THR A 114 8.88 -13.05 -4.64
C THR A 114 7.39 -13.01 -5.00
N ILE A 115 6.58 -12.37 -4.16
CA ILE A 115 5.14 -12.19 -4.39
C ILE A 115 4.90 -11.32 -5.63
N GLU A 116 5.61 -10.19 -5.79
CA GLU A 116 5.47 -9.34 -6.99
C GLU A 116 5.80 -10.12 -8.26
N ARG A 117 6.86 -10.94 -8.25
CA ARG A 117 7.20 -11.78 -9.42
C ARG A 117 6.10 -12.79 -9.75
N GLN A 118 5.52 -13.42 -8.73
CA GLN A 118 4.41 -14.36 -8.92
C GLN A 118 3.17 -13.68 -9.49
N LEU A 119 2.85 -12.47 -9.04
CA LEU A 119 1.74 -11.67 -9.56
C LEU A 119 1.98 -11.27 -11.02
N HIS A 120 3.21 -10.86 -11.36
CA HIS A 120 3.57 -10.53 -12.74
C HIS A 120 3.49 -11.75 -13.66
N ASP A 121 4.00 -12.90 -13.24
CA ASP A 121 3.94 -14.15 -14.02
C ASP A 121 2.52 -14.68 -14.17
N ALA A 122 1.67 -14.50 -13.15
CA ALA A 122 0.25 -14.83 -13.22
C ALA A 122 -0.50 -13.90 -14.18
N SER A 123 -0.21 -12.59 -14.16
CA SER A 123 -0.81 -11.60 -15.06
C SER A 123 -0.43 -11.84 -16.52
N LEU A 124 0.79 -12.30 -16.82
CA LEU A 124 1.19 -12.67 -18.18
C LEU A 124 0.46 -13.92 -18.69
N LYS A 125 0.15 -14.87 -17.81
CA LYS A 125 -0.60 -16.10 -18.14
C LYS A 125 -2.10 -15.86 -18.30
N THR A 126 -2.66 -14.83 -17.67
CA THR A 126 -4.08 -14.49 -17.75
C THR A 126 -4.42 -13.47 -18.82
N THR A 127 -3.50 -13.11 -19.72
CA THR A 127 -3.86 -12.34 -20.93
C THR A 127 -4.97 -13.11 -21.66
N PRO A 128 -6.24 -12.64 -21.67
CA PRO A 128 -7.21 -13.24 -22.55
C PRO A 128 -6.72 -12.91 -23.96
N ALA A 129 -6.58 -13.95 -24.78
CA ALA A 129 -6.43 -13.74 -26.21
C ALA A 129 -7.53 -12.78 -26.63
N THR A 130 -7.15 -11.55 -27.02
CA THR A 130 -7.99 -10.60 -27.76
C THR A 130 -8.29 -11.19 -29.14
N SER A 131 -8.97 -12.33 -29.15
CA SER A 131 -9.43 -13.07 -30.31
C SER A 131 -10.92 -12.89 -30.55
N GLU A 132 -11.66 -12.28 -29.61
CA GLU A 132 -13.10 -12.05 -29.78
C GLU A 132 -13.43 -10.74 -30.53
N LEU A 133 -12.50 -9.77 -30.56
CA LEU A 133 -12.67 -8.54 -31.37
C LEU A 133 -12.35 -8.73 -32.85
N ASP A 134 -11.62 -9.79 -33.22
CA ASP A 134 -11.26 -10.08 -34.62
C ASP A 134 -12.40 -10.79 -35.39
N HIS A 135 -13.37 -11.35 -34.66
CA HIS A 135 -14.58 -11.93 -35.26
C HIS A 135 -15.66 -10.88 -35.56
N LEU A 136 -15.75 -9.80 -34.78
CA LEU A 136 -16.74 -8.73 -34.99
C LEU A 136 -16.41 -7.77 -36.14
N LEU A 137 -15.15 -7.75 -36.60
CA LEU A 137 -14.71 -6.93 -37.74
C LEU A 137 -14.78 -7.66 -39.09
N LYS A 138 -15.08 -8.97 -39.12
CA LYS A 138 -15.23 -9.74 -40.37
C LYS A 138 -16.65 -9.79 -40.93
N ASP A 139 -17.65 -9.33 -40.18
CA ASP A 139 -19.05 -9.29 -40.61
C ASP A 139 -19.47 -7.90 -41.16
N LEU A 140 -18.51 -7.00 -41.38
CA LEU A 140 -18.74 -5.64 -41.88
C LEU A 140 -18.23 -5.38 -43.32
N ASP A 141 -17.87 -6.44 -44.06
CA ASP A 141 -17.60 -6.37 -45.52
C ASP A 141 -18.60 -7.21 -46.33
#